data_AF-A0A1B7VDM1-F1
#
_entry.id   AF-A0A1B7VDM1-F1
#
_cell.length_a   1.000
_cell.length_b   1.000
_cell.length_c   1.000
_cell.angle_alpha   90.00
_cell.angle_beta   90.00
_cell.angle_gamma   90.00
#
_symmetry.space_group_name_H-M   'P 1'
#
loop_
_entity.id
_entity.type
_entity.pdbx_description
1 polymer ?
#
loop_
_entity_poly.entity_id
_entity_poly.type
_entity_poly.pdbx_seq_one_letter_code
_entity_poly.pdbx_strand_id
1 'polypeptide(L)'
;MQRWATEQGGYWPGQKWFTGDFNADGKDDLAKVFNDRGQATIDVHISNGNGFTMQRWTTRQGGFWDEQKWLVGDFNADGKDDLAKVFNDRGKGLASIDVHLSSGNGFTMERWATSQGGYWDGQKWFVGDFDGDGKDDMGKAFNDNGLASIDFHISTGKGFIMHRAATRQGGFWPEQQWFVGDFDGDGRDEPGKVFSANGLASMDVYI
;
A
#
# COMPACT_ATOMS: atom_id res chain seq x y z
N MET A 1 18.67 -20.87 10.72
CA MET A 1 18.57 -19.89 9.62
C MET A 1 18.99 -20.57 8.32
N GLN A 2 18.20 -20.43 7.26
CA GLN A 2 18.55 -20.90 5.91
C GLN A 2 18.76 -19.69 5.00
N ARG A 3 19.65 -19.82 4.02
CA ARG A 3 19.83 -18.83 2.95
C ARG A 3 19.15 -19.37 1.70
N TRP A 4 18.12 -18.68 1.22
CA TRP A 4 17.29 -19.13 0.11
C TRP A 4 17.71 -18.59 -1.26
N ALA A 5 18.50 -17.51 -1.31
CA ALA A 5 19.07 -17.00 -2.55
C ALA A 5 20.37 -16.22 -2.34
N THR A 6 21.16 -16.09 -3.41
CA THR A 6 22.38 -15.27 -3.50
C THR A 6 22.41 -14.54 -4.84
N GLU A 7 23.07 -13.38 -4.90
CA GLU A 7 23.34 -12.64 -6.14
C GLU A 7 22.07 -12.26 -6.94
N GLN A 8 20.96 -11.99 -6.26
CA GLN A 8 19.67 -11.68 -6.88
C GLN A 8 19.53 -10.18 -7.22
N GLY A 9 20.46 -9.67 -8.04
CA GLY A 9 20.52 -8.28 -8.47
C GLY A 9 21.22 -7.36 -7.46
N GLY A 10 21.34 -6.08 -7.82
CA GLY A 10 22.02 -5.11 -6.96
C GLY A 10 21.17 -4.63 -5.79
N TYR A 11 21.84 -4.24 -4.70
CA TYR A 11 21.26 -3.72 -3.48
C TYR A 11 21.94 -2.39 -3.10
N TRP A 12 21.15 -1.34 -2.91
CA TRP A 12 21.63 0.00 -2.54
C TRP A 12 20.53 0.79 -1.81
N PRO A 13 20.88 1.87 -1.07
CA PRO A 13 19.90 2.70 -0.39
C PRO A 13 18.87 3.31 -1.35
N GLY A 14 17.61 3.39 -0.92
CA GLY A 14 16.50 3.99 -1.70
C GLY A 14 15.69 3.00 -2.53
N GLN A 15 16.07 1.72 -2.58
CA GLN A 15 15.17 0.66 -3.04
C GLN A 15 14.05 0.43 -2.02
N LYS A 16 12.84 0.15 -2.51
CA LYS A 16 11.70 -0.23 -1.68
C LYS A 16 11.39 -1.71 -1.92
N TRP A 17 11.17 -2.45 -0.85
CA TRP A 17 10.90 -3.89 -0.88
C TRP A 17 9.52 -4.17 -0.28
N PHE A 18 8.78 -5.05 -0.92
CA PHE A 18 7.43 -5.43 -0.53
C PHE A 18 7.24 -6.95 -0.58
N THR A 19 6.28 -7.44 0.19
CA THR A 19 5.84 -8.83 0.24
C THR A 19 4.43 -8.92 -0.35
N GLY A 20 4.15 -9.97 -1.11
CA GLY A 20 2.82 -10.27 -1.63
C GLY A 20 2.81 -11.50 -2.54
N ASP A 21 1.67 -12.14 -2.72
CA ASP A 21 1.48 -13.23 -3.70
C ASP A 21 1.22 -12.62 -5.09
N PHE A 22 2.29 -12.13 -5.73
CA PHE A 22 2.18 -11.47 -7.02
C PHE A 22 1.83 -12.44 -8.16
N ASN A 23 1.94 -13.76 -7.97
CA ASN A 23 1.72 -14.76 -9.02
C ASN A 23 0.55 -15.74 -8.77
N ALA A 24 -0.18 -15.58 -7.67
CA ALA A 24 -1.31 -16.39 -7.24
C ALA A 24 -0.97 -17.88 -7.03
N ASP A 25 0.25 -18.20 -6.57
CA ASP A 25 0.66 -19.57 -6.29
C ASP A 25 0.48 -19.99 -4.82
N GLY A 26 -0.08 -19.10 -4.01
CA GLY A 26 -0.33 -19.25 -2.58
C GLY A 26 0.88 -19.02 -1.70
N LYS A 27 1.95 -18.39 -2.21
CA LYS A 27 3.17 -18.06 -1.45
C LYS A 27 3.53 -16.60 -1.67
N ASP A 28 3.96 -15.95 -0.58
CA ASP A 28 4.49 -14.60 -0.69
C ASP A 28 5.82 -14.58 -1.46
N ASP A 29 5.85 -13.70 -2.44
CA ASP A 29 7.01 -13.28 -3.22
C ASP A 29 7.61 -11.99 -2.63
N LEU A 30 8.74 -11.53 -3.18
CA LEU A 30 9.33 -10.23 -2.85
C LEU A 30 9.43 -9.33 -4.06
N ALA A 31 8.79 -8.16 -4.03
CA ALA A 31 8.93 -7.14 -5.07
C ALA A 31 9.93 -6.05 -4.64
N LYS A 32 10.90 -5.76 -5.50
CA LYS A 32 11.89 -4.69 -5.36
C LYS A 32 11.62 -3.59 -6.37
N VAL A 33 11.16 -2.44 -5.88
CA VAL A 33 10.96 -1.22 -6.67
C VAL A 33 12.16 -0.30 -6.51
N PHE A 34 12.72 0.17 -7.61
CA PHE A 34 13.89 1.05 -7.57
C PHE A 34 13.92 2.10 -8.67
N ASN A 35 14.70 3.15 -8.43
CA ASN A 35 14.91 4.24 -9.36
C ASN A 35 15.85 3.83 -10.51
N ASP A 36 15.34 3.84 -11.73
CA ASP A 36 16.11 3.77 -12.97
C ASP A 36 15.88 5.05 -13.78
N ARG A 37 16.78 6.02 -13.60
CA ARG A 37 16.76 7.34 -14.29
C ARG A 37 15.46 8.13 -14.07
N GLY A 38 15.01 8.21 -12.83
CA GLY A 38 13.81 8.93 -12.41
C GLY A 38 12.51 8.15 -12.60
N GLN A 39 12.58 6.89 -13.03
CA GLN A 39 11.42 6.04 -13.29
C GLN A 39 11.50 4.74 -12.50
N ALA A 40 10.35 4.16 -12.18
CA ALA A 40 10.26 2.92 -11.41
C ALA A 40 10.59 1.72 -12.29
N THR A 41 11.54 0.91 -11.85
CA THR A 41 11.81 -0.44 -12.37
C THR A 41 11.55 -1.42 -11.25
N ILE A 42 10.88 -2.54 -11.57
CA ILE A 42 10.45 -3.52 -10.56
C ILE A 42 11.01 -4.89 -10.94
N ASP A 43 11.78 -5.45 -10.02
CA ASP A 43 12.16 -6.85 -10.03
C ASP A 43 11.28 -7.60 -9.04
N VAL A 44 10.79 -8.78 -9.39
CA VAL A 44 10.08 -9.68 -8.47
C VAL A 44 10.91 -10.93 -8.27
N HIS A 45 11.11 -11.29 -7.01
CA HIS A 45 11.78 -12.49 -6.56
C HIS A 45 10.70 -13.50 -6.20
N ILE A 46 10.47 -14.44 -7.12
CA ILE A 46 9.42 -15.44 -7.02
C ILE A 46 9.82 -16.53 -6.06
N SER A 47 9.01 -16.75 -5.03
CA SER A 47 9.14 -17.83 -4.06
C SER A 47 8.73 -19.15 -4.69
N ASN A 48 9.46 -20.21 -4.35
CA ASN A 48 9.05 -21.58 -4.68
C ASN A 48 8.87 -22.44 -3.41
N GLY A 49 8.82 -21.79 -2.23
CA GLY A 49 8.71 -22.44 -0.92
C GLY A 49 10.03 -22.93 -0.32
N ASN A 50 11.16 -22.82 -1.02
CA ASN A 50 12.48 -23.13 -0.48
C ASN A 50 13.62 -22.26 -1.05
N GLY A 51 13.27 -21.22 -1.79
CA GLY A 51 14.18 -20.46 -2.64
C GLY A 51 13.46 -19.29 -3.29
N PHE A 52 14.24 -18.40 -3.92
CA PHE A 52 13.72 -17.31 -4.73
C PHE A 52 14.38 -17.27 -6.11
N THR A 53 13.60 -16.94 -7.14
CA THR A 53 14.09 -16.65 -8.50
C THR A 53 13.74 -15.22 -8.90
N MET A 54 14.74 -14.39 -9.12
CA MET A 54 14.54 -13.01 -9.56
C MET A 54 14.14 -12.92 -11.04
N GLN A 55 13.14 -12.07 -11.31
CA GLN A 55 12.70 -11.69 -12.65
C GLN A 55 12.50 -10.17 -12.75
N ARG A 56 12.86 -9.58 -13.89
CA ARG A 56 12.53 -8.18 -14.20
C ARG A 56 11.10 -8.13 -14.74
N TRP A 57 10.16 -7.60 -13.97
CA TRP A 57 8.75 -7.53 -14.37
C TRP A 57 8.40 -6.23 -15.09
N THR A 58 9.09 -5.13 -14.79
CA THR A 58 8.93 -3.88 -15.53
C THR A 58 10.19 -3.04 -15.56
N THR A 59 10.37 -2.25 -16.61
CA THR A 59 11.50 -1.32 -16.76
C THR A 59 10.98 0.09 -17.03
N ARG A 60 11.34 1.04 -16.16
CA ARG A 60 11.04 2.47 -16.28
C ARG A 60 9.56 2.79 -16.52
N GLN A 61 8.67 2.23 -15.70
CA GLN A 61 7.23 2.39 -15.81
C GLN A 61 6.71 3.36 -14.75
N GLY A 62 6.52 4.62 -15.18
CA GLY A 62 6.09 5.72 -14.32
C GLY A 62 7.24 6.32 -13.51
N GLY A 63 7.04 7.53 -13.00
CA GLY A 63 8.09 8.23 -12.25
C GLY A 63 8.30 7.69 -10.83
N PHE A 64 9.53 7.81 -10.33
CA PHE A 64 9.97 7.36 -9.01
C PHE A 64 10.68 8.48 -8.25
N TRP A 65 10.25 8.74 -7.01
CA TRP A 65 10.87 9.69 -6.08
C TRP A 65 10.58 9.30 -4.62
N ASP A 66 11.37 9.81 -3.68
CA ASP A 66 11.43 9.27 -2.32
C ASP A 66 10.13 9.46 -1.52
N GLU A 67 9.45 10.58 -1.73
CA GLU A 67 8.24 10.95 -0.99
C GLU A 67 7.03 10.08 -1.31
N GLN A 68 7.05 9.32 -2.42
CA GLN A 68 5.97 8.43 -2.83
C GLN A 68 5.73 7.33 -1.81
N LYS A 69 4.46 7.01 -1.58
CA LYS A 69 4.04 5.82 -0.83
C LYS A 69 3.74 4.70 -1.81
N TRP A 70 4.10 3.49 -1.42
CA TRP A 70 3.89 2.27 -2.18
C TRP A 70 3.19 1.29 -1.26
N LEU A 71 2.18 0.61 -1.79
CA LEU A 71 1.27 -0.27 -1.07
C LEU A 71 1.07 -1.54 -1.91
N VAL A 72 0.71 -2.63 -1.26
CA VAL A 72 0.48 -3.95 -1.87
C VAL A 72 -0.91 -4.43 -1.48
N GLY A 73 -1.62 -5.02 -2.42
CA GLY A 73 -2.92 -5.66 -2.24
C GLY A 73 -3.53 -6.11 -3.56
N ASP A 74 -4.51 -7.00 -3.53
CA ASP A 74 -5.30 -7.42 -4.69
C ASP A 74 -6.42 -6.41 -4.95
N PHE A 75 -6.05 -5.28 -5.57
CA PHE A 75 -7.00 -4.18 -5.81
C PHE A 75 -8.03 -4.53 -6.89
N ASN A 76 -7.85 -5.61 -7.66
CA ASN A 76 -8.75 -5.99 -8.76
C ASN A 76 -9.50 -7.31 -8.54
N ALA A 77 -9.29 -7.98 -7.41
CA ALA A 77 -9.85 -9.28 -7.03
C ALA A 77 -9.57 -10.39 -8.06
N ASP A 78 -8.38 -10.40 -8.66
CA ASP A 78 -7.97 -11.45 -9.61
C ASP A 78 -7.10 -12.55 -8.96
N GLY A 79 -6.91 -12.46 -7.65
CA GLY A 79 -6.16 -13.38 -6.81
C GLY A 79 -4.65 -13.13 -6.79
N LYS A 80 -4.17 -12.04 -7.40
CA LYS A 80 -2.75 -11.62 -7.37
C LYS A 80 -2.63 -10.29 -6.69
N ASP A 81 -1.62 -10.18 -5.84
CA ASP A 81 -1.26 -8.89 -5.30
C ASP A 81 -0.75 -7.95 -6.41
N ASP A 82 -1.12 -6.69 -6.30
CA ASP A 82 -0.70 -5.59 -7.16
C ASP A 82 0.21 -4.62 -6.37
N LEU A 83 0.80 -3.64 -7.07
CA LEU A 83 1.52 -2.53 -6.42
C LEU A 83 0.84 -1.20 -6.71
N ALA A 84 0.37 -0.50 -5.68
CA ALA A 84 -0.15 0.85 -5.80
C ALA A 84 0.88 1.89 -5.37
N LYS A 85 1.06 2.93 -6.19
CA LYS A 85 1.93 4.07 -5.93
C LYS A 85 1.10 5.33 -5.76
N VAL A 86 1.14 5.89 -4.56
CA VAL A 86 0.49 7.16 -4.21
C VAL A 86 1.50 8.29 -4.23
N PHE A 87 1.14 9.40 -4.88
CA PHE A 87 2.05 10.53 -5.04
C PHE A 87 1.34 11.89 -5.17
N ASN A 88 2.08 12.97 -4.92
CA ASN A 88 1.63 14.34 -5.13
C ASN A 88 1.72 14.71 -6.62
N ASP A 89 0.58 14.81 -7.31
CA ASP A 89 0.56 15.11 -8.74
C ASP A 89 0.91 16.58 -9.01
N ARG A 90 2.09 16.80 -9.61
CA ARG A 90 2.63 18.11 -9.98
C ARG A 90 2.74 19.11 -8.80
N GLY A 91 2.95 18.61 -7.58
CA GLY A 91 3.13 19.47 -6.42
C GLY A 91 1.87 20.24 -5.99
N LYS A 92 0.68 19.83 -6.44
CA LYS A 92 -0.59 20.47 -6.10
C LYS A 92 -1.07 20.19 -4.67
N GLY A 93 -0.40 19.31 -3.95
CA GLY A 93 -0.78 18.86 -2.62
C GLY A 93 -1.97 17.89 -2.65
N LEU A 94 -2.27 17.29 -3.80
CA LEU A 94 -3.36 16.33 -3.97
C LEU A 94 -2.81 14.96 -4.40
N ALA A 95 -3.41 13.90 -3.88
CA ALA A 95 -2.99 12.53 -4.14
C ALA A 95 -3.47 12.07 -5.52
N SER A 96 -2.56 11.49 -6.29
CA SER A 96 -2.86 10.63 -7.45
C SER A 96 -2.31 9.24 -7.18
N ILE A 97 -2.93 8.23 -7.80
CA ILE A 97 -2.61 6.82 -7.58
C ILE A 97 -2.44 6.14 -8.93
N ASP A 98 -1.24 5.61 -9.15
CA ASP A 98 -0.97 4.65 -10.23
C ASP A 98 -0.98 3.24 -9.62
N VAL A 99 -1.61 2.26 -10.29
CA VAL A 99 -1.58 0.85 -9.90
C VAL A 99 -0.83 0.06 -10.96
N HIS A 100 0.16 -0.72 -10.53
CA HIS A 100 0.90 -1.69 -11.32
C HIS A 100 0.21 -3.04 -11.13
N LEU A 101 -0.70 -3.36 -12.06
CA LEU A 101 -1.51 -4.58 -12.06
C LEU A 101 -0.66 -5.79 -12.42
N SER A 102 -0.68 -6.82 -11.58
CA SER A 102 0.05 -8.06 -11.80
C SER A 102 -0.62 -8.92 -12.87
N SER A 103 0.17 -9.46 -13.80
CA SER A 103 -0.26 -10.54 -14.68
C SER A 103 0.26 -11.91 -14.23
N GLY A 104 0.92 -11.99 -13.06
CA GLY A 104 1.61 -13.17 -12.55
C GLY A 104 2.99 -13.43 -13.14
N ASN A 105 3.44 -12.58 -14.06
CA ASN A 105 4.77 -12.63 -14.67
C ASN A 105 5.27 -11.26 -15.15
N GLY A 106 4.60 -10.19 -14.74
CA GLY A 106 4.81 -8.84 -15.23
C GLY A 106 3.83 -7.86 -14.59
N PHE A 107 4.08 -6.56 -14.78
CA PHE A 107 3.19 -5.50 -14.31
C PHE A 107 2.74 -4.58 -15.45
N THR A 108 1.46 -4.21 -15.45
CA THR A 108 0.92 -3.13 -16.29
C THR A 108 0.45 -1.98 -15.42
N MET A 109 0.94 -0.77 -15.68
CA MET A 109 0.61 0.42 -14.90
C MET A 109 -0.58 1.17 -15.48
N GLU A 110 -1.54 1.47 -14.61
CA GLU A 110 -2.73 2.27 -14.92
C GLU A 110 -2.89 3.41 -13.91
N ARG A 111 -3.48 4.54 -14.35
CA ARG A 111 -3.84 5.66 -13.46
C ARG A 111 -5.25 5.43 -12.93
N TRP A 112 -5.37 5.06 -11.67
CA TRP A 112 -6.67 4.74 -11.05
C TRP A 112 -7.32 5.91 -10.31
N ALA A 113 -6.53 6.89 -9.89
CA ALA A 113 -7.06 8.10 -9.25
C ALA A 113 -6.23 9.33 -9.59
N THR A 114 -6.91 10.47 -9.78
CA THR A 114 -6.26 11.77 -9.94
C THR A 114 -6.87 12.79 -8.99
N SER A 115 -6.03 13.48 -8.21
CA SER A 115 -6.44 14.56 -7.30
C SER A 115 -7.49 14.13 -6.25
N GLN A 116 -7.37 12.92 -5.70
CA GLN A 116 -8.27 12.37 -4.69
C GLN A 116 -7.79 12.68 -3.27
N GLY A 117 -8.20 13.86 -2.80
CA GLY A 117 -7.90 14.37 -1.47
C GLY A 117 -6.46 14.84 -1.34
N GLY A 118 -6.12 15.43 -0.19
CA GLY A 118 -4.80 16.01 -0.01
C GLY A 118 -3.69 14.98 0.22
N TYR A 119 -2.47 15.38 -0.09
CA TYR A 119 -1.24 14.60 0.04
C TYR A 119 -0.15 15.44 0.72
N TRP A 120 0.35 14.97 1.85
CA TRP A 120 1.45 15.59 2.58
C TRP A 120 2.16 14.55 3.44
N ASP A 121 3.36 14.89 3.92
CA ASP A 121 4.11 13.98 4.77
C ASP A 121 3.48 13.87 6.16
N GLY A 122 3.48 12.65 6.72
CA GLY A 122 2.84 12.34 8.02
C GLY A 122 1.46 11.68 7.93
N GLN A 123 0.86 11.61 6.75
CA GLN A 123 -0.30 10.72 6.52
C GLN A 123 0.12 9.25 6.67
N LYS A 124 -0.77 8.44 7.24
CA LYS A 124 -0.60 6.98 7.38
C LYS A 124 -1.47 6.29 6.37
N TRP A 125 -0.86 5.57 5.44
CA TRP A 125 -1.54 4.82 4.40
C TRP A 125 -1.56 3.34 4.77
N PHE A 126 -2.66 2.67 4.43
CA PHE A 126 -2.89 1.27 4.70
C PHE A 126 -3.82 0.66 3.65
N VAL A 127 -3.89 -0.66 3.62
CA VAL A 127 -4.67 -1.49 2.68
C VAL A 127 -5.52 -2.46 3.48
N GLY A 128 -6.71 -2.76 2.97
CA GLY A 128 -7.67 -3.74 3.49
C GLY A 128 -8.98 -3.65 2.72
N ASP A 129 -9.91 -4.57 2.92
CA ASP A 129 -11.23 -4.59 2.27
C ASP A 129 -12.23 -3.75 3.11
N PHE A 130 -12.31 -2.44 2.86
CA PHE A 130 -13.09 -1.52 3.70
C PHE A 130 -14.58 -1.53 3.38
N ASP A 131 -15.00 -2.09 2.25
CA ASP A 131 -16.42 -2.17 1.86
C ASP A 131 -16.99 -3.61 1.80
N GLY A 132 -16.13 -4.61 1.94
CA GLY A 132 -16.48 -6.03 2.04
C GLY A 132 -16.77 -6.67 0.69
N ASP A 133 -16.21 -6.10 -0.39
CA ASP A 133 -16.46 -6.55 -1.76
C ASP A 133 -15.43 -7.56 -2.29
N GLY A 134 -14.44 -7.90 -1.46
CA GLY A 134 -13.37 -8.85 -1.74
C GLY A 134 -12.22 -8.27 -2.55
N LYS A 135 -12.19 -6.95 -2.81
CA LYS A 135 -11.01 -6.24 -3.32
C LYS A 135 -10.33 -5.54 -2.18
N ASP A 136 -9.01 -5.48 -2.26
CA ASP A 136 -8.28 -4.56 -1.42
C ASP A 136 -8.60 -3.11 -1.82
N ASP A 137 -8.77 -2.27 -0.82
CA ASP A 137 -8.91 -0.83 -0.91
C ASP A 137 -7.67 -0.12 -0.36
N MET A 138 -7.65 1.21 -0.43
CA MET A 138 -6.67 2.00 0.34
C MET A 138 -7.36 2.91 1.32
N GLY A 139 -6.76 3.05 2.50
CA GLY A 139 -7.14 4.06 3.48
C GLY A 139 -5.99 4.97 3.82
N LYS A 140 -6.33 6.21 4.19
CA LYS A 140 -5.37 7.15 4.76
C LYS A 140 -5.92 7.79 6.03
N ALA A 141 -5.15 7.68 7.11
CA ALA A 141 -5.39 8.43 8.33
C ALA A 141 -4.48 9.66 8.41
N PHE A 142 -5.03 10.77 8.88
CA PHE A 142 -4.28 12.02 9.00
C PHE A 142 -4.73 12.86 10.20
N ASN A 143 -3.82 13.73 10.63
CA ASN A 143 -4.06 14.68 11.71
C ASN A 143 -4.90 15.86 11.19
N ASP A 144 -6.10 16.01 11.75
CA ASP A 144 -7.00 17.14 11.58
C ASP A 144 -7.14 17.89 12.90
N ASN A 145 -6.20 18.80 13.15
CA ASN A 145 -6.14 19.66 14.32
C ASN A 145 -6.12 18.89 15.66
N GLY A 146 -5.24 17.89 15.73
CA GLY A 146 -5.04 17.03 16.91
C GLY A 146 -5.97 15.82 16.96
N LEU A 147 -6.94 15.72 16.05
CA LEU A 147 -7.89 14.61 15.96
C LEU A 147 -7.64 13.81 14.68
N ALA A 148 -8.05 12.54 14.66
CA ALA A 148 -7.87 11.71 13.48
C ALA A 148 -9.03 11.88 12.49
N SER A 149 -8.69 12.04 11.21
CA SER A 149 -9.62 11.91 10.10
C SER A 149 -9.11 10.81 9.17
N ILE A 150 -10.04 10.07 8.56
CA ILE A 150 -9.75 8.94 7.68
C ILE A 150 -10.51 9.10 6.37
N ASP A 151 -9.81 9.02 5.25
CA ASP A 151 -10.42 8.86 3.93
C ASP A 151 -10.15 7.44 3.43
N PHE A 152 -11.15 6.83 2.80
CA PHE A 152 -10.99 5.60 2.03
C PHE A 152 -10.99 5.91 0.53
N HIS A 153 -10.23 5.11 -0.21
CA HIS A 153 -10.14 5.04 -1.66
C HIS A 153 -10.61 3.64 -2.03
N ILE A 154 -11.92 3.52 -2.26
CA ILE A 154 -12.59 2.24 -2.51
C ILE A 154 -12.33 1.80 -3.93
N SER A 155 -11.85 0.57 -4.10
CA SER A 155 -11.53 -0.03 -5.37
C SER A 155 -12.80 -0.37 -6.13
N THR A 156 -12.75 -0.12 -7.43
CA THR A 156 -13.76 -0.60 -8.39
C THR A 156 -13.20 -1.72 -9.27
N GLY A 157 -11.97 -2.17 -8.99
CA GLY A 157 -11.17 -3.08 -9.81
C GLY A 157 -10.55 -2.44 -11.07
N LYS A 158 -10.82 -1.15 -11.33
CA LYS A 158 -10.27 -0.38 -12.47
C LYS A 158 -10.00 1.10 -12.13
N GLY A 159 -10.07 1.45 -10.85
CA GLY A 159 -10.09 2.82 -10.38
C GLY A 159 -10.48 2.90 -8.92
N PHE A 160 -10.22 4.04 -8.28
CA PHE A 160 -10.63 4.29 -6.90
C PHE A 160 -11.70 5.36 -6.81
N ILE A 161 -12.61 5.23 -5.84
CA ILE A 161 -13.58 6.25 -5.45
C ILE A 161 -13.26 6.67 -4.02
N MET A 162 -12.95 7.96 -3.83
CA MET A 162 -12.62 8.47 -2.50
C MET A 162 -13.88 8.87 -1.71
N HIS A 163 -13.97 8.47 -0.45
CA HIS A 163 -14.93 9.01 0.50
C HIS A 163 -14.32 9.23 1.89
N ARG A 164 -14.97 10.07 2.71
CA ARG A 164 -14.56 10.37 4.10
C ARG A 164 -15.19 9.34 5.03
N ALA A 165 -14.37 8.48 5.63
CA ALA A 165 -14.82 7.45 6.58
C ALA A 165 -15.01 8.04 7.99
N ALA A 166 -14.05 8.82 8.47
CA ALA A 166 -14.11 9.43 9.80
C ALA A 166 -13.64 10.88 9.78
N THR A 167 -14.37 11.78 10.45
CA THR A 167 -13.97 13.18 10.61
C THR A 167 -13.73 13.50 12.07
N ARG A 168 -12.48 13.81 12.41
CA ARG A 168 -12.05 14.30 13.72
C ARG A 168 -12.51 13.38 14.88
N GLN A 169 -12.33 12.08 14.70
CA GLN A 169 -12.69 11.03 15.67
C GLN A 169 -11.45 10.53 16.41
N GLY A 170 -11.44 10.66 17.73
CA GLY A 170 -10.28 10.31 18.57
C GLY A 170 -9.05 11.22 18.32
N GLY A 171 -8.07 11.16 19.22
CA GLY A 171 -6.84 11.94 19.08
C GLY A 171 -5.90 11.40 17.98
N PHE A 172 -4.99 12.23 17.50
CA PHE A 172 -3.94 11.82 16.57
C PHE A 172 -2.56 12.16 17.16
N TRP A 173 -1.79 11.14 17.51
CA TRP A 173 -0.50 11.30 18.19
C TRP A 173 0.68 10.83 17.33
N PRO A 174 1.90 11.41 17.50
CA PRO A 174 3.07 11.04 16.71
C PRO A 174 3.50 9.56 16.85
N GLU A 175 3.38 8.99 18.05
CA GLU A 175 3.85 7.63 18.38
C GLU A 175 2.80 6.54 18.18
N GLN A 176 1.60 6.89 17.72
CA GLN A 176 0.53 5.90 17.51
C GLN A 176 0.87 4.95 16.36
N GLN A 177 0.41 3.72 16.48
CA GLN A 177 0.50 2.70 15.44
C GLN A 177 -0.88 2.46 14.85
N TRP A 178 -0.93 2.22 13.54
CA TRP A 178 -2.16 1.90 12.82
C TRP A 178 -2.12 0.46 12.36
N PHE A 179 -3.27 -0.19 12.43
CA PHE A 179 -3.51 -1.57 12.02
C PHE A 179 -4.79 -1.61 11.20
N VAL A 180 -4.93 -2.66 10.41
CA VAL A 180 -6.13 -2.93 9.63
C VAL A 180 -6.48 -4.40 9.82
N GLY A 181 -7.77 -4.69 9.94
CA GLY A 181 -8.31 -6.03 9.99
C GLY A 181 -9.79 -6.03 10.38
N ASP A 182 -10.49 -7.11 10.05
CA ASP A 182 -11.85 -7.39 10.50
C ASP A 182 -11.89 -7.62 12.01
N PHE A 183 -12.14 -6.56 12.78
CA PHE A 183 -12.11 -6.58 14.23
C PHE A 183 -13.47 -6.91 14.83
N ASP A 184 -14.56 -6.70 14.10
CA ASP A 184 -15.92 -6.96 14.59
C ASP A 184 -16.60 -8.21 13.99
N GLY A 185 -15.99 -8.81 12.96
CA GLY A 185 -16.40 -10.05 12.31
C GLY A 185 -17.47 -9.88 11.23
N ASP A 186 -17.67 -8.66 10.70
CA ASP A 186 -18.68 -8.40 9.67
C ASP A 186 -18.19 -8.70 8.23
N GLY A 187 -16.90 -8.98 8.08
CA GLY A 187 -16.25 -9.29 6.81
C GLY A 187 -15.69 -8.07 6.07
N ARG A 188 -15.74 -6.88 6.68
CA ARG A 188 -14.95 -5.71 6.29
C ARG A 188 -13.75 -5.58 7.20
N ASP A 189 -12.70 -4.94 6.71
CA ASP A 189 -11.60 -4.53 7.55
C ASP A 189 -11.86 -3.15 8.17
N GLU A 190 -11.46 -2.95 9.42
CA GLU A 190 -11.50 -1.63 10.05
C GLU A 190 -10.08 -1.09 10.28
N PRO A 191 -9.88 0.23 10.13
CA PRO A 191 -8.72 0.89 10.70
C PRO A 191 -8.79 0.80 12.22
N GLY A 192 -7.70 0.33 12.83
CA GLY A 192 -7.45 0.40 14.25
C GLY A 192 -6.22 1.25 14.54
N LYS A 193 -6.17 1.89 15.71
CA LYS A 193 -4.93 2.50 16.20
C LYS A 193 -4.64 2.14 17.64
N VAL A 194 -3.35 2.02 17.97
CA VAL A 194 -2.84 1.82 19.33
C VAL A 194 -2.01 3.04 19.72
N PHE A 195 -2.23 3.57 20.91
CA PHE A 195 -1.54 4.75 21.44
C PHE A 195 -1.33 4.66 22.95
N SER A 196 -0.40 5.45 23.49
CA SER A 196 -0.16 5.55 24.92
C SER A 196 -1.13 6.56 25.56
N ALA A 197 -1.90 6.11 26.54
CA ALA A 197 -2.69 6.96 27.42
C ALA A 197 -2.26 6.70 28.87
N ASN A 198 -1.66 7.71 29.50
CA ASN A 198 -1.12 7.61 30.87
C ASN A 198 -0.11 6.46 31.07
N GLY A 199 0.69 6.15 30.04
CA GLY A 199 1.69 5.09 30.08
C GLY A 199 1.14 3.67 29.85
N LEU A 200 -0.15 3.54 29.55
CA LEU A 200 -0.80 2.28 29.17
C LEU A 200 -1.24 2.31 27.71
N ALA A 201 -1.29 1.15 27.07
CA ALA A 201 -1.83 1.04 25.72
C ALA A 201 -3.36 1.28 25.75
N SER A 202 -3.83 2.09 24.81
CA SER A 202 -5.24 2.30 24.49
C SER A 202 -5.45 2.09 23.00
N MET A 203 -6.65 1.67 22.62
CA MET A 203 -7.01 1.39 21.24
C MET A 203 -8.29 2.09 20.84
N ASP A 204 -8.32 2.64 19.62
CA ASP A 204 -9.56 3.03 18.95
C ASP A 204 -9.70 2.17 17.68
N VAL A 205 -10.92 1.70 17.40
CA VAL A 205 -11.30 1.05 16.13
C VAL A 205 -12.35 1.93 15.46
N TYR A 206 -12.23 2.12 14.15
CA TYR A 206 -13.14 2.96 13.35
C TYR A 206 -14.08 2.05 12.57
N ILE A 207 -15.25 1.78 13.18
CA ILE A 207 -16.38 1.01 12.64
C ILE A 207 -17.38 1.97 11.98
#